data_AF-A0AA91PV46-F1
#
_entry.id   AF-A0AA91PV46-F1
#
_cell.length_a   1.000
_cell.length_b   1.000
_cell.length_c   1.000
_cell.angle_alpha   90.00
_cell.angle_beta   90.00
_cell.angle_gamma   90.00
#
_symmetry.space_group_name_H-M   'P 1'
#
loop_
_entity.id
_entity.type
_entity.pdbx_description
1 polymer ?
#
loop_
_entity_poly.entity_id
_entity_poly.type
_entity_poly.pdbx_seq_one_letter_code
_entity_poly.pdbx_strand_id
1 'polypeptide(L)'
;MEIVVAENQDKKNEPLALLNLSDENVRDMQFAGASFVVVIIILFHYAWIMRQMVIHRDLSTSTLVTYFGTLGVTSIASITVLVKFVYPKIYKKVSQDKKTQ
;
A
#
# COMPACT_ATOMS: atom_id res chain seq x y z
N MET A 1 32.16 37.47 2.72
CA MET A 1 30.76 37.56 2.25
C MET A 1 30.13 36.20 1.93
N GLU A 2 30.89 35.11 1.80
CA GLU A 2 30.32 33.76 1.57
C GLU A 2 29.56 33.17 2.78
N ILE A 3 29.97 33.51 4.01
CA ILE A 3 29.41 32.90 5.24
C ILE A 3 27.94 33.26 5.42
N VAL A 4 27.55 34.50 5.04
CA VAL A 4 26.16 34.97 5.12
C VAL A 4 25.29 34.33 4.03
N VAL A 5 25.87 33.93 2.91
CA VAL A 5 25.15 33.26 1.81
C VAL A 5 24.87 31.80 2.15
N ALA A 6 25.81 31.11 2.80
CA ALA A 6 25.63 29.74 3.26
C ALA A 6 24.56 29.63 4.37
N GLU A 7 24.56 30.55 5.34
CA GLU A 7 23.57 30.58 6.43
C GLU A 7 22.14 30.90 5.95
N ASN A 8 22.01 31.72 4.89
CA ASN A 8 20.70 32.07 4.30
C ASN A 8 20.11 30.95 3.44
N GLN A 9 20.96 30.14 2.81
CA GLN A 9 20.50 28.99 2.02
C GLN A 9 19.97 27.89 2.94
N ASP A 10 20.66 27.60 4.05
CA ASP A 10 20.28 26.57 5.02
C ASP A 10 18.88 26.80 5.63
N LYS A 11 18.61 28.02 6.10
CA LYS A 11 17.28 28.41 6.63
C LYS A 11 16.15 28.39 5.61
N LYS A 12 16.45 28.54 4.31
CA LYS A 12 15.44 28.46 3.25
C LYS A 12 15.12 27.01 2.86
N ASN A 13 16.05 26.10 3.14
CA ASN A 13 15.95 24.69 2.80
C ASN A 13 15.27 23.87 3.91
N GLU A 14 15.40 24.28 5.18
CA GLU A 14 14.68 23.69 6.32
C GLU A 14 13.14 23.60 6.15
N PRO A 15 12.41 24.69 5.81
CA PRO A 15 10.96 24.62 5.70
C PRO A 15 10.50 23.72 4.54
N LEU A 16 11.31 23.59 3.49
CA LEU A 16 11.05 22.70 2.35
C LEU A 16 11.30 21.23 2.70
N ALA A 17 12.30 20.94 3.53
CA ALA A 17 12.58 19.60 4.01
C ALA A 17 11.45 19.08 4.93
N LEU A 18 10.98 19.93 5.86
CA LEU A 18 9.89 19.56 6.77
C LEU A 18 8.55 19.35 6.04
N LEU A 19 8.25 20.16 5.02
CA LEU A 19 7.07 19.99 4.18
C LEU A 19 7.11 18.65 3.42
N ASN A 20 8.26 18.31 2.81
CA ASN A 20 8.43 17.05 2.08
C ASN A 20 8.27 15.83 2.99
N LEU A 21 8.83 15.86 4.20
CA LEU A 21 8.65 14.80 5.19
C LEU A 21 7.17 14.64 5.57
N SER A 22 6.45 15.76 5.73
CA SER A 22 5.02 15.71 6.06
C SER A 22 4.19 15.10 4.92
N ASP A 23 4.49 15.46 3.67
CA ASP A 23 3.80 14.96 2.48
C ASP A 23 4.09 13.47 2.24
N GLU A 24 5.33 13.04 2.49
CA GLU A 24 5.71 11.63 2.44
C GLU A 24 4.97 10.81 3.50
N ASN A 25 4.94 11.30 4.73
CA ASN A 25 4.26 10.61 5.83
C ASN A 25 2.74 10.49 5.59
N VAL A 26 2.11 11.50 5.01
CA VAL A 26 0.67 11.44 4.63
C VAL A 26 0.42 10.39 3.54
N ARG A 27 1.30 10.29 2.54
CA ARG A 27 1.20 9.26 1.47
C ARG A 27 1.39 7.86 2.03
N ASP A 28 2.37 7.67 2.89
CA ASP A 28 2.63 6.38 3.52
C ASP A 28 1.47 5.96 4.41
N MET A 29 0.85 6.90 5.14
CA MET A 29 -0.36 6.63 5.92
C MET A 29 -1.55 6.25 5.04
N GLN A 30 -1.72 6.86 3.86
CA GLN A 30 -2.75 6.47 2.90
C GLN A 30 -2.49 5.08 2.31
N PHE A 31 -1.24 4.77 1.98
CA PHE A 31 -0.87 3.45 1.46
C PHE A 31 -1.01 2.36 2.53
N ALA A 32 -0.65 2.67 3.78
CA ALA A 32 -0.87 1.80 4.93
C ALA A 32 -2.36 1.54 5.14
N GLY A 33 -3.21 2.57 5.07
CA GLY A 33 -4.66 2.44 5.15
C GLY A 33 -5.23 1.54 4.04
N ALA A 34 -4.80 1.73 2.80
CA ALA A 34 -5.23 0.88 1.69
C ALA A 34 -4.75 -0.58 1.83
N SER A 35 -3.51 -0.77 2.29
CA SER A 35 -2.93 -2.08 2.56
C SER A 35 -3.68 -2.81 3.68
N PHE A 36 -4.08 -2.08 4.72
CA PHE A 36 -4.88 -2.62 5.81
C PHE A 36 -6.24 -3.15 5.31
N VAL A 37 -6.93 -2.40 4.46
CA VAL A 37 -8.19 -2.86 3.85
C VAL A 37 -8.00 -4.15 3.05
N VAL A 38 -6.91 -4.25 2.29
CA VAL A 38 -6.58 -5.49 1.55
C VAL A 38 -6.38 -6.68 2.50
N VAL A 39 -5.64 -6.49 3.59
CA VAL A 39 -5.45 -7.55 4.60
C VAL A 39 -6.78 -7.99 5.18
N ILE A 40 -7.68 -7.06 5.52
CA ILE A 40 -9.01 -7.38 6.03
C ILE A 40 -9.81 -8.22 5.02
N ILE A 41 -9.79 -7.88 3.74
CA ILE A 41 -10.46 -8.67 2.69
C ILE A 41 -9.93 -10.10 2.64
N ILE A 42 -8.59 -10.27 2.68
CA ILE A 42 -7.96 -11.59 2.66
C ILE A 42 -8.34 -12.40 3.90
N LEU A 43 -8.33 -11.77 5.08
CA LEU A 43 -8.74 -12.43 6.34
C LEU A 43 -10.21 -12.85 6.32
N PHE A 44 -11.11 -12.02 5.80
CA PHE A 44 -12.52 -12.37 5.66
C PHE A 44 -12.71 -13.55 4.70
N HIS A 45 -12.01 -13.57 3.57
CA HIS A 45 -12.07 -14.69 2.63
C HIS A 45 -11.52 -15.97 3.28
N TYR A 46 -10.42 -15.87 4.01
CA TYR A 46 -9.88 -17.00 4.77
C TYR A 46 -10.88 -17.50 5.82
N ALA A 47 -11.47 -16.62 6.62
CA ALA A 47 -12.46 -16.98 7.64
C ALA A 47 -13.70 -17.64 7.00
N TRP A 48 -14.12 -17.17 5.82
CA TRP A 48 -15.19 -17.79 5.05
C TRP A 48 -14.85 -19.23 4.64
N ILE A 49 -13.64 -19.46 4.13
CA ILE A 49 -13.17 -20.81 3.77
C ILE A 49 -13.12 -21.72 5.00
N MET A 50 -12.57 -21.23 6.12
CA MET A 50 -12.53 -21.97 7.38
C MET A 50 -13.95 -22.31 7.87
N ARG A 51 -14.90 -21.38 7.74
CA ARG A 51 -16.31 -21.63 8.07
C ARG A 51 -16.89 -22.76 7.21
N GLN A 52 -16.62 -22.78 5.90
CA GLN A 52 -17.10 -23.85 5.03
C GLN A 52 -16.52 -25.22 5.43
N MET A 53 -15.24 -25.27 5.81
CA MET A 53 -14.61 -26.51 6.29
C MET A 53 -15.18 -27.02 7.61
N VAL A 54 -15.57 -26.11 8.52
CA VAL A 54 -16.19 -26.50 9.78
C VAL A 54 -17.61 -27.02 9.57
N ILE A 55 -18.39 -26.40 8.68
CA ILE A 55 -19.78 -26.81 8.41
C ILE A 55 -19.83 -28.08 7.54
N HIS A 56 -18.89 -28.25 6.61
CA HIS A 56 -18.83 -29.40 5.71
C HIS A 56 -17.55 -30.18 5.98
N ARG A 57 -17.63 -31.09 6.96
CA ARG A 57 -16.46 -31.79 7.49
C ARG A 57 -15.92 -32.89 6.54
N ASP A 58 -16.76 -33.39 5.63
CA ASP A 58 -16.42 -34.39 4.60
C ASP A 58 -16.13 -33.76 3.22
N LEU A 59 -15.47 -32.59 3.20
CA LEU A 59 -15.06 -31.99 1.93
C LEU A 59 -13.99 -32.84 1.25
N SER A 60 -14.19 -33.09 -0.05
CA SER A 60 -13.19 -33.77 -0.86
C SER A 60 -11.90 -32.95 -0.96
N THR A 61 -10.76 -33.63 -1.07
CA THR A 61 -9.45 -32.98 -1.26
C THR A 61 -9.43 -32.03 -2.46
N SER A 62 -10.19 -32.33 -3.52
CA SER A 62 -10.32 -31.46 -4.70
C SER A 62 -10.99 -30.13 -4.36
N THR A 63 -12.04 -30.16 -3.54
CA THR A 63 -12.76 -28.97 -3.09
C THR A 63 -11.87 -28.12 -2.17
N LEU A 64 -11.11 -28.78 -1.30
CA LEU A 64 -10.13 -28.12 -0.43
C LEU A 64 -9.07 -27.35 -1.22
N VAL A 65 -8.46 -28.01 -2.21
CA VAL A 65 -7.48 -27.40 -3.12
C VAL A 65 -8.09 -26.21 -3.86
N THR A 66 -9.35 -26.33 -4.29
CA THR A 66 -10.07 -25.23 -4.94
C THR A 66 -10.23 -24.03 -4.01
N TYR A 67 -10.66 -24.24 -2.76
CA TYR A 67 -10.81 -23.14 -1.79
C TYR A 67 -9.48 -22.43 -1.52
N PHE A 68 -8.40 -23.15 -1.23
CA PHE A 68 -7.08 -22.54 -1.05
C PHE A 68 -6.57 -21.86 -2.33
N GLY A 69 -6.87 -22.44 -3.50
CA GLY A 69 -6.59 -21.82 -4.80
C GLY A 69 -7.30 -20.47 -4.95
N THR A 70 -8.59 -20.39 -4.60
CA THR A 70 -9.35 -19.11 -4.65
C THR A 70 -8.82 -18.07 -3.67
N LEU A 71 -8.33 -18.50 -2.50
CA LEU A 71 -7.67 -17.60 -1.55
C LEU A 71 -6.35 -17.05 -2.13
N GLY A 72 -5.55 -17.91 -2.74
CA GLY A 72 -4.32 -17.51 -3.43
C GLY A 72 -4.58 -16.50 -4.56
N VAL A 73 -5.57 -16.78 -5.42
CA VAL A 73 -5.98 -15.87 -6.51
C VAL A 73 -6.45 -14.53 -5.95
N THR A 74 -7.27 -14.54 -4.90
CA THR A 74 -7.75 -13.30 -4.26
C THR A 74 -6.60 -12.48 -3.69
N SER A 75 -5.61 -13.15 -3.09
CA SER A 75 -4.43 -12.49 -2.53
C SER A 75 -3.60 -11.83 -3.64
N ILE A 76 -3.29 -12.57 -4.71
CA ILE A 76 -2.54 -12.06 -5.87
C ILE A 76 -3.29 -10.90 -6.54
N ALA A 77 -4.61 -11.04 -6.74
CA ALA A 77 -5.44 -9.99 -7.34
C ALA A 77 -5.42 -8.71 -6.49
N SER A 78 -5.58 -8.84 -5.16
CA SER A 78 -5.61 -7.70 -4.25
C SER A 78 -4.26 -6.98 -4.18
N ILE A 79 -3.16 -7.73 -4.12
CA ILE A 79 -1.79 -7.17 -4.18
C ILE A 79 -1.56 -6.49 -5.54
N THR A 80 -2.00 -7.09 -6.63
CA THR A 80 -1.88 -6.50 -7.98
C THR A 80 -2.64 -5.18 -8.06
N VAL A 81 -3.84 -5.09 -7.49
CA VAL A 81 -4.60 -3.84 -7.41
C VAL A 81 -3.85 -2.79 -6.59
N LEU A 82 -3.28 -3.18 -5.44
CA LEU A 82 -2.52 -2.28 -4.60
C LEU A 82 -1.29 -1.69 -5.34
N VAL A 83 -0.53 -2.54 -6.03
CA VAL A 83 0.68 -2.13 -6.75
C VAL A 83 0.37 -1.38 -8.06
N LYS A 84 -0.61 -1.83 -8.86
CA LYS A 84 -0.88 -1.22 -10.17
C LYS A 84 -1.82 -0.02 -10.14
N PHE A 85 -2.70 0.08 -9.14
CA PHE A 85 -3.68 1.16 -9.07
C PHE A 85 -3.42 2.09 -7.90
N VAL A 86 -3.25 1.55 -6.69
CA VAL A 86 -3.15 2.38 -5.48
C VAL A 86 -1.78 3.07 -5.40
N TYR A 87 -0.69 2.32 -5.57
CA TYR A 87 0.67 2.87 -5.52
C TYR A 87 0.87 4.04 -6.50
N PRO A 88 0.60 3.92 -7.82
CA PRO A 88 0.76 5.07 -8.71
C PRO A 88 -0.22 6.19 -8.40
N LYS A 89 -1.42 5.93 -7.86
CA LYS A 89 -2.36 7.00 -7.49
C LYS A 89 -1.84 7.84 -6.32
N ILE A 90 -1.16 7.22 -5.35
CA ILE A 90 -0.59 7.89 -4.17
C ILE A 90 0.74 8.57 -4.49
N TYR A 91 1.61 7.92 -5.27
CA TYR A 91 2.99 8.38 -5.49
C TYR A 91 3.25 9.09 -6.85
N LYS A 92 2.33 9.07 -7.84
CA LYS A 92 2.57 9.74 -9.16
C LYS A 92 2.82 11.24 -9.07
N LYS A 93 2.33 11.93 -8.03
CA LYS A 93 2.50 13.39 -7.90
C LYS A 93 3.97 13.82 -7.85
N VAL A 94 4.90 12.93 -7.46
CA VAL A 94 6.34 13.25 -7.35
C VAL A 94 7.06 13.16 -8.71
N SER A 95 6.56 12.37 -9.66
CA SER A 95 7.24 12.17 -10.95
C SER A 95 7.01 13.31 -11.96
N GLN A 96 6.04 14.19 -11.74
CA GLN A 96 5.81 15.35 -12.61
C GLN A 96 6.54 16.62 -12.13
N ASP A 97 6.89 16.72 -10.85
CA ASP A 97 7.60 17.88 -10.32
C ASP A 97 9.09 17.88 -10.71
N LYS A 98 9.73 16.71 -10.72
CA LYS A 98 11.13 16.55 -11.16
C LYS A 98 11.40 16.80 -12.65
N LYS A 99 10.36 17.01 -13.48
CA LYS A 99 10.53 17.28 -14.92
C LYS A 99 10.44 18.76 -15.28
N THR A 100 10.26 19.65 -14.30
CA THR A 100 10.06 21.09 -14.51
C THR A 100 10.99 21.97 -13.66
N GLN A 101 12.13 21.45 -13.23
CA GLN A 101 13.26 22.25 -12.75
C GLN A 101 14.48 22.01 -13.64
#